data_AF-A0A371GXN5-F1
#
_entry.id   AF-A0A371GXN5-F1
#
_cell.length_a   1.000
_cell.length_b   1.000
_cell.length_c   1.000
_cell.angle_alpha   90.00
_cell.angle_beta   90.00
_cell.angle_gamma   90.00
#
_symmetry.space_group_name_H-M   'P 1'
#
loop_
_entity.id
_entity.type
_entity.pdbx_description
1 polymer ?
#
loop_
_entity_poly.entity_id
_entity_poly.type
_entity_poly.pdbx_seq_one_letter_code
_entity_poly.pdbx_strand_id
1 'polypeptide(L)'
;ESKLESLFLPLPLPLDDEQRFTRLRPLRYTERGLAVKTLLLIGGALLVKRLRKSTTRWDHAHFLANSLVGEKYSKDQASRDPDNYFNIRMLTCPAAELVDGSKVLYFEQAFWRSPQKPFRQRFFMVKPCPKELKCDVELSTYAIRDMEEYKNFCDRPKDQRPQPEEVIGDIAEHLTTVHLKRCSRGKRCLYEGSTPPDGFPNSWNGATYCTSELAIMKNNEVHTWDRGYDDDGNQVWGQKVGPYEFKPAPTSSFNDMFSPLNFPPPPSMERRIEGSFVLQE
;
A
#
# COMPACT_ATOMS: atom_id res chain seq x y z
N GLU A 1 67.30 -18.11 -45.63
CA GLU A 1 68.13 -17.08 -46.28
C GLU A 1 67.80 -17.02 -47.76
N SER A 2 68.00 -15.84 -48.37
CA SER A 2 67.86 -15.42 -49.79
C SER A 2 66.47 -15.54 -50.45
N LYS A 3 65.71 -14.46 -50.76
CA LYS A 3 65.87 -13.40 -51.82
C LYS A 3 65.98 -14.03 -53.22
N LEU A 4 65.25 -13.67 -54.30
CA LEU A 4 64.89 -12.37 -54.91
C LEU A 4 63.83 -12.62 -56.03
N GLU A 5 62.78 -11.79 -56.15
CA GLU A 5 62.54 -10.77 -57.21
C GLU A 5 62.54 -11.22 -58.70
N SER A 6 61.44 -10.91 -59.39
CA SER A 6 61.38 -10.19 -60.70
C SER A 6 59.91 -10.19 -61.21
N LEU A 7 59.24 -9.04 -61.22
CA LEU A 7 59.14 -8.03 -62.30
C LEU A 7 58.13 -8.41 -63.39
N PHE A 8 57.11 -7.58 -63.62
CA PHE A 8 56.69 -7.10 -64.96
C PHE A 8 55.61 -5.99 -64.81
N LEU A 9 55.99 -4.76 -65.17
CA LEU A 9 55.13 -3.68 -65.70
C LEU A 9 55.07 -3.84 -67.23
N PRO A 10 54.40 -2.96 -68.03
CA PRO A 10 53.36 -1.95 -67.80
C PRO A 10 52.17 -2.15 -68.78
N LEU A 11 51.17 -1.27 -68.84
CA LEU A 11 50.46 -0.94 -70.10
C LEU A 11 49.65 0.37 -69.96
N PRO A 12 49.54 1.20 -71.03
CA PRO A 12 48.97 2.54 -71.01
C PRO A 12 47.50 2.60 -71.48
N LEU A 13 46.81 3.68 -71.11
CA LEU A 13 45.56 4.16 -71.71
C LEU A 13 45.86 4.93 -73.02
N PRO A 14 44.92 5.02 -73.99
CA PRO A 14 43.93 6.13 -73.96
C PRO A 14 42.53 5.83 -74.57
N LEU A 15 41.55 6.67 -74.15
CA LEU A 15 40.42 7.35 -74.87
C LEU A 15 39.80 6.67 -76.13
N ASP A 16 38.51 6.71 -76.45
CA ASP A 16 37.36 7.52 -75.99
C ASP A 16 36.04 6.86 -76.48
N ASP A 17 34.94 7.39 -75.96
CA ASP A 17 33.60 7.51 -76.57
C ASP A 17 32.42 6.51 -76.36
N GLU A 18 31.31 7.19 -76.07
CA GLU A 18 29.88 6.85 -76.19
C GLU A 18 29.15 5.90 -75.22
N GLN A 19 28.52 6.57 -74.25
CA GLN A 19 27.09 6.47 -73.93
C GLN A 19 26.51 5.09 -73.55
N ARG A 20 26.44 4.84 -72.23
CA ARG A 20 25.24 4.21 -71.67
C ARG A 20 24.80 4.86 -70.36
N PHE A 21 23.68 5.55 -70.49
CA PHE A 21 22.85 6.12 -69.45
C PHE A 21 22.57 5.13 -68.30
N THR A 22 23.15 5.35 -67.12
CA THR A 22 22.56 4.93 -65.85
C THR A 22 22.57 6.11 -64.89
N ARG A 23 21.50 6.91 -64.97
CA ARG A 23 21.14 7.88 -63.94
C ARG A 23 20.85 7.13 -62.64
N LEU A 24 21.84 6.99 -61.76
CA LEU A 24 21.57 6.87 -60.34
C LEU A 24 21.14 8.26 -59.85
N ARG A 25 19.83 8.46 -59.72
CA ARG A 25 19.31 9.64 -59.03
C ARG A 25 19.85 9.60 -57.59
N PRO A 26 20.45 10.69 -57.07
CA PRO A 26 20.69 10.77 -55.65
C PRO A 26 19.32 10.69 -54.95
N LEU A 27 19.17 9.73 -54.04
CA LEU A 27 18.05 9.69 -53.11
C LEU A 27 17.98 11.06 -52.44
N ARG A 28 17.04 11.90 -52.88
CA ARG A 28 16.68 13.12 -52.18
C ARG A 28 16.14 12.68 -50.83
N TYR A 29 17.01 12.69 -49.83
CA TYR A 29 16.61 12.53 -48.44
C TYR A 29 15.85 13.80 -48.06
N THR A 30 14.55 13.81 -48.36
CA THR A 30 13.66 14.93 -48.09
C THR A 30 13.77 15.29 -46.61
N GLU A 31 14.09 16.55 -46.30
CA GLU A 31 14.23 17.09 -44.94
C GLU A 31 13.03 16.73 -44.03
N ARG A 32 11.84 16.58 -44.62
CA ARG A 32 10.62 16.10 -43.96
C ARG A 32 10.76 14.68 -43.36
N GLY A 33 11.46 13.77 -44.04
CA GLY A 33 11.71 12.42 -43.55
C GLY A 33 12.72 12.36 -42.39
N LEU A 34 13.66 13.30 -42.35
CA LEU A 34 14.57 13.45 -41.20
C LEU A 34 13.83 14.01 -39.99
N ALA A 35 13.01 15.05 -40.18
CA ALA A 35 12.21 15.66 -39.11
C ALA A 35 11.24 14.65 -38.45
N VAL A 36 10.54 13.83 -39.24
CA VAL A 36 9.62 12.81 -38.71
C VAL A 36 10.36 11.72 -37.91
N LYS A 37 11.52 11.26 -38.40
CA LYS A 37 12.36 10.29 -37.66
C LYS A 37 12.87 10.87 -36.34
N THR A 38 13.31 12.12 -36.35
CA THR A 38 13.77 12.82 -35.14
C THR A 38 12.65 12.98 -34.12
N LEU A 39 11.43 13.36 -34.56
CA LEU A 39 10.26 13.46 -33.69
C LEU A 39 9.86 12.10 -33.09
N LEU A 40 9.92 11.01 -33.87
CA LEU A 40 9.65 9.65 -33.38
C LEU A 40 10.72 9.17 -32.38
N LEU A 41 11.99 9.48 -32.62
CA LEU A 41 13.08 9.16 -31.69
C LEU A 41 12.98 9.94 -30.37
N ILE A 42 12.67 11.24 -30.44
CA ILE A 42 12.46 12.07 -29.25
C ILE A 42 11.21 11.60 -28.49
N GLY A 43 10.10 11.36 -29.20
CA GLY A 43 8.87 10.82 -28.61
C GLY A 43 9.07 9.45 -27.97
N GLY A 44 9.80 8.55 -28.64
CA GLY A 44 10.17 7.24 -28.12
C GLY A 44 11.08 7.32 -26.89
N ALA A 45 12.07 8.21 -26.90
CA ALA A 45 12.96 8.44 -25.76
C ALA A 45 12.21 9.02 -24.55
N LEU A 46 11.28 9.96 -24.77
CA LEU A 46 10.41 10.51 -23.73
C LEU A 46 9.46 9.44 -23.18
N LEU A 47 8.91 8.58 -24.03
CA LEU A 47 8.05 7.47 -23.63
C LEU A 47 8.84 6.46 -22.78
N VAL A 48 10.03 6.06 -23.23
CA VAL A 48 10.92 5.16 -22.48
C VAL A 48 11.33 5.78 -21.14
N LYS A 49 11.67 7.08 -21.10
CA LYS A 49 11.99 7.80 -19.86
C LYS A 49 10.80 7.86 -18.90
N ARG A 50 9.59 8.05 -19.43
CA ARG A 50 8.34 8.03 -18.64
C ARG A 50 8.05 6.62 -18.09
N LEU A 51 8.31 5.57 -18.86
CA LEU A 51 8.18 4.17 -18.45
C LEU A 51 9.32 3.70 -17.52
N ARG A 52 10.42 4.46 -17.42
CA ARG A 52 11.60 4.17 -16.57
C ARG A 52 11.63 4.91 -15.24
N LYS A 53 10.60 5.67 -14.84
CA LYS A 53 10.60 6.28 -13.50
C LYS A 53 10.75 5.17 -12.44
N SER A 54 11.92 5.08 -11.82
CA SER A 54 12.18 4.15 -10.73
C SER A 54 11.36 4.59 -9.53
N THR A 55 10.57 3.68 -8.96
CA THR A 55 9.88 3.92 -7.69
C THR A 55 10.93 4.22 -6.62
N THR A 56 10.81 5.37 -5.97
CA THR A 56 11.69 5.78 -4.88
C THR A 56 11.21 5.17 -3.56
N ARG A 57 12.07 5.12 -2.54
CA ARG A 57 11.64 4.73 -1.18
C ARG A 57 10.58 5.67 -0.61
N TRP A 58 10.60 6.94 -1.02
CA TRP A 58 9.52 7.87 -0.71
C TRP A 58 8.20 7.43 -1.32
N ASP A 59 8.16 7.05 -2.60
CA ASP A 59 6.94 6.54 -3.23
C ASP A 59 6.41 5.29 -2.50
N HIS A 60 7.31 4.41 -2.02
CA HIS A 60 6.96 3.25 -1.21
C HIS A 60 6.36 3.64 0.15
N ALA A 61 6.96 4.60 0.87
CA ALA A 61 6.46 5.08 2.15
C ALA A 61 5.08 5.73 2.01
N HIS A 62 4.87 6.55 0.97
CA HIS A 62 3.59 7.17 0.68
C HIS A 62 2.51 6.13 0.35
N PHE A 63 2.85 5.12 -0.47
CA PHE A 63 1.94 4.03 -0.77
C PHE A 63 1.52 3.29 0.51
N LEU A 64 2.50 2.94 1.35
CA LEU A 64 2.25 2.21 2.59
C LEU A 64 1.37 3.02 3.56
N ALA A 65 1.67 4.30 3.76
CA ALA A 65 0.86 5.18 4.59
C ALA A 65 -0.60 5.24 4.09
N ASN A 66 -0.80 5.37 2.78
CA ASN A 66 -2.13 5.41 2.17
C ASN A 66 -2.88 4.07 2.30
N SER A 67 -2.20 2.93 2.21
CA SER A 67 -2.83 1.61 2.38
C SER A 67 -3.34 1.36 3.80
N LEU A 68 -2.67 1.96 4.80
CA LEU A 68 -3.08 1.84 6.21
C LEU A 68 -4.33 2.66 6.52
N VAL A 69 -4.47 3.85 5.92
CA VAL A 69 -5.59 4.77 6.13
C VAL A 69 -6.95 4.14 5.82
N GLY A 70 -7.96 4.54 6.60
CA GLY A 70 -9.35 4.13 6.46
C GLY A 70 -9.79 3.11 7.51
N GLU A 71 -11.09 2.82 7.48
CA GLU A 71 -11.73 1.86 8.37
C GLU A 71 -11.65 0.44 7.81
N LYS A 72 -11.21 -0.51 8.64
CA LYS A 72 -11.05 -1.92 8.29
C LYS A 72 -11.56 -2.80 9.42
N TYR A 73 -11.99 -4.01 9.09
CA TYR A 73 -12.54 -4.97 10.05
C TYR A 73 -11.92 -6.36 9.87
N SER A 74 -11.74 -7.08 10.97
CA SER A 74 -11.43 -8.52 10.96
C SER A 74 -12.68 -9.42 10.91
N LYS A 75 -13.81 -8.87 10.46
CA LYS A 75 -15.13 -9.53 10.44
C LYS A 75 -15.10 -10.89 9.74
N ASP A 76 -14.51 -10.95 8.54
CA ASP A 76 -14.46 -12.19 7.76
C ASP A 76 -13.64 -13.27 8.45
N GLN A 77 -12.51 -12.89 9.06
CA GLN A 77 -11.66 -13.81 9.81
C GLN A 77 -12.37 -14.33 11.06
N ALA A 78 -12.94 -13.43 11.86
CA ALA A 78 -13.69 -13.77 13.06
C ALA A 78 -14.92 -14.65 12.77
N SER A 79 -15.53 -14.51 11.59
CA SER A 79 -16.65 -15.36 11.17
C SER A 79 -16.19 -16.76 10.75
N ARG A 80 -14.98 -16.88 10.18
CA ARG A 80 -14.38 -18.16 9.79
C ARG A 80 -13.80 -18.93 10.97
N ASP A 81 -13.27 -18.23 11.96
CA ASP A 81 -12.59 -18.81 13.13
C ASP A 81 -12.91 -18.01 14.41
N PRO A 82 -14.15 -18.16 14.92
CA PRO A 82 -14.65 -17.37 16.05
C PRO A 82 -14.01 -17.74 17.40
N ASP A 83 -13.41 -18.93 17.51
CA ASP A 83 -12.75 -19.39 18.74
C ASP A 83 -11.42 -18.67 18.97
N ASN A 84 -10.78 -18.24 17.88
CA ASN A 84 -9.45 -17.64 17.91
C ASN A 84 -9.46 -16.14 17.61
N TYR A 85 -10.44 -15.63 16.87
CA TYR A 85 -10.43 -14.26 16.37
C TYR A 85 -11.72 -13.50 16.71
N PHE A 86 -11.55 -12.30 17.26
CA PHE A 86 -12.65 -11.36 17.44
C PHE A 86 -12.84 -10.47 16.22
N ASN A 87 -14.07 -10.01 16.00
CA ASN A 87 -14.32 -8.94 15.03
C ASN A 87 -13.89 -7.59 15.64
N ILE A 88 -12.79 -7.06 15.14
CA ILE A 88 -12.14 -5.84 15.60
C ILE A 88 -12.22 -4.80 14.48
N ARG A 89 -12.58 -3.57 14.85
CA ARG A 89 -12.45 -2.38 14.01
C ARG A 89 -11.02 -1.85 14.12
N MET A 90 -10.40 -1.60 12.99
CA MET A 90 -9.16 -0.84 12.86
C MET A 90 -9.49 0.46 12.13
N LEU A 91 -9.17 1.61 12.73
CA LEU A 91 -9.35 2.91 12.09
C LEU A 91 -8.03 3.67 12.11
N THR A 92 -7.62 4.14 10.93
CA THR A 92 -6.37 4.91 10.76
C THR A 92 -6.63 6.14 9.91
N CYS A 93 -6.04 7.28 10.27
CA CYS A 93 -6.09 8.50 9.44
C CYS A 93 -4.84 9.36 9.63
N PRO A 94 -4.54 10.26 8.66
CA PRO A 94 -3.44 11.21 8.81
C PRO A 94 -3.66 12.16 10.00
N ALA A 95 -2.60 12.33 10.80
CA ALA A 95 -2.59 13.19 11.98
C ALA A 95 -1.60 14.36 11.82
N ALA A 96 -0.38 14.10 11.34
CA ALA A 96 0.63 15.14 11.10
C ALA A 96 1.63 14.73 10.00
N GLU A 97 2.50 15.66 9.63
CA GLU A 97 3.64 15.45 8.74
C GLU A 97 4.87 16.12 9.35
N LEU A 98 5.97 15.37 9.47
CA LEU A 98 7.23 15.89 9.98
C LEU A 98 7.97 16.69 8.91
N VAL A 99 8.91 17.53 9.35
CA VAL A 99 9.74 18.39 8.48
C VAL A 99 10.52 17.59 7.43
N ASP A 100 10.92 16.35 7.76
CA ASP A 100 11.63 15.47 6.84
C ASP A 100 10.73 14.77 5.81
N GLY A 101 9.41 15.00 5.86
CA GLY A 101 8.38 14.40 5.01
C GLY A 101 7.77 13.12 5.57
N SER A 102 8.21 12.64 6.75
CA SER A 102 7.63 11.47 7.40
C SER A 102 6.16 11.70 7.73
N LYS A 103 5.30 10.71 7.45
CA LYS A 103 3.87 10.79 7.75
C LYS A 103 3.59 10.27 9.14
N VAL A 104 2.82 10.99 9.93
CA VAL A 104 2.29 10.54 11.21
C VAL A 104 0.81 10.24 11.04
N LEU A 105 0.44 8.98 11.28
CA LEU A 105 -0.94 8.51 11.26
C LEU A 105 -1.40 8.25 12.69
N TYR A 106 -2.62 8.66 13.01
CA TYR A 106 -3.31 8.15 14.17
C TYR A 106 -3.92 6.79 13.84
N PHE A 107 -3.79 5.84 14.77
CA PHE A 107 -4.28 4.48 14.67
C PHE A 107 -5.06 4.10 15.94
N GLU A 108 -6.21 3.47 15.77
CA GLU A 108 -6.96 2.87 16.86
C GLU A 108 -7.53 1.49 16.52
N GLN A 109 -7.70 0.66 17.55
CA GLN A 109 -8.47 -0.58 17.50
C GLN A 109 -9.54 -0.61 18.58
N ALA A 110 -10.72 -1.07 18.20
CA ALA A 110 -11.88 -1.22 19.07
C ALA A 110 -12.65 -2.50 18.73
N PHE A 111 -13.35 -3.07 19.70
CA PHE A 111 -14.33 -4.12 19.40
C PHE A 111 -15.45 -3.55 18.53
N TRP A 112 -15.90 -4.30 17.53
CA TRP A 112 -16.92 -3.82 16.58
C TRP A 112 -18.24 -3.37 17.23
N ARG A 113 -18.60 -3.93 18.39
CA ARG A 113 -19.82 -3.58 19.16
C ARG A 113 -19.66 -2.31 20.01
N SER A 114 -18.43 -1.87 20.23
CA SER A 114 -18.13 -0.70 21.04
C SER A 114 -17.01 0.13 20.39
N PRO A 115 -17.20 0.60 19.14
CA PRO A 115 -16.18 1.35 18.41
C PRO A 115 -15.71 2.60 19.15
N GLN A 116 -16.58 3.23 19.93
CA GLN A 116 -16.31 4.42 20.74
C GLN A 116 -15.40 4.19 21.96
N LYS A 117 -15.01 2.94 22.23
CA LYS A 117 -14.12 2.54 23.34
C LYS A 117 -12.91 1.79 22.78
N PRO A 118 -11.98 2.47 22.10
CA PRO A 118 -10.77 1.82 21.59
C PRO A 118 -9.92 1.30 22.75
N PHE A 119 -9.51 0.03 22.64
CA PHE A 119 -8.63 -0.61 23.63
C PHE A 119 -7.14 -0.42 23.29
N ARG A 120 -6.83 0.06 22.08
CA ARG A 120 -5.48 0.36 21.63
C ARG A 120 -5.50 1.61 20.76
N GLN A 121 -4.64 2.57 21.06
CA GLN A 121 -4.44 3.79 20.27
C GLN A 121 -2.93 4.05 20.14
N ARG A 122 -2.44 4.38 18.95
CA ARG A 122 -1.01 4.60 18.67
C ARG A 122 -0.82 5.69 17.63
N PHE A 123 0.37 6.29 17.61
CA PHE A 123 0.86 6.97 16.41
C PHE A 123 1.71 6.03 15.58
N PHE A 124 1.47 5.98 14.28
CA PHE A 124 2.35 5.34 13.31
C PHE A 124 3.14 6.41 12.58
N MET A 125 4.46 6.33 12.65
CA MET A 125 5.36 7.13 11.83
C MET A 125 5.84 6.29 10.65
N VAL A 126 5.54 6.75 9.43
CA VAL A 126 5.89 6.07 8.19
C VAL A 126 6.91 6.91 7.43
N LYS A 127 8.09 6.34 7.18
CA LYS A 127 9.19 7.01 6.48
C LYS A 127 10.00 6.04 5.61
N PRO A 128 10.80 6.54 4.66
CA PRO A 128 11.69 5.70 3.87
C PRO A 128 12.68 4.97 4.77
N CYS A 129 12.99 3.71 4.46
CA CYS A 129 14.05 3.03 5.18
C CYS A 129 15.41 3.74 4.96
N PRO A 130 16.28 3.81 5.98
CA PRO A 130 17.66 4.28 5.84
C PRO A 130 18.45 3.48 4.80
N LYS A 131 19.42 4.09 4.11
CA LYS A 131 20.14 3.49 2.97
C LYS A 131 20.99 2.29 3.37
N GLU A 132 21.43 2.27 4.62
CA GLU A 132 22.27 1.25 5.23
C GLU A 132 21.49 -0.05 5.45
N LEU A 133 20.16 0.06 5.62
CA LEU A 133 19.27 -1.06 5.82
C LEU A 133 18.72 -1.57 4.47
N LYS A 134 18.69 -2.89 4.35
CA LYS A 134 18.05 -3.59 3.24
C LYS A 134 16.55 -3.61 3.52
N CYS A 135 15.84 -2.51 3.26
CA CYS A 135 14.37 -2.38 3.35
C CYS A 135 13.90 -1.18 2.51
N ASP A 136 12.59 -1.08 2.28
CA ASP A 136 11.98 -0.01 1.48
C ASP A 136 11.35 1.06 2.38
N VAL A 137 10.63 0.65 3.42
CA VAL A 137 9.87 1.53 4.33
C VAL A 137 10.14 1.13 5.78
N GLU A 138 10.25 2.13 6.64
CA GLU A 138 10.23 1.98 8.09
C GLU A 138 8.87 2.43 8.61
N LEU A 139 8.20 1.57 9.38
CA LEU A 139 7.01 1.94 10.15
C LEU A 139 7.34 1.80 11.63
N SER A 140 7.31 2.92 12.34
CA SER A 140 7.55 2.97 13.78
C SER A 140 6.25 3.28 14.52
N THR A 141 5.99 2.59 15.62
CA THR A 141 4.81 2.81 16.45
C THR A 141 5.18 3.50 17.75
N TYR A 142 4.35 4.42 18.19
CA TYR A 142 4.57 5.23 19.39
C TYR A 142 3.34 5.22 20.29
N ALA A 143 3.59 5.29 21.59
CA ALA A 143 2.58 5.61 22.59
C ALA A 143 2.11 7.07 22.41
N ILE A 144 0.89 7.34 22.90
CA ILE A 144 0.28 8.66 22.93
C ILE A 144 0.29 9.12 24.37
N ARG A 145 0.76 10.34 24.63
CA ARG A 145 0.86 10.89 25.99
C ARG A 145 -0.50 11.00 26.68
N ASP A 146 -1.48 11.60 25.99
CA ASP A 146 -2.87 11.71 26.47
C ASP A 146 -3.80 10.89 25.57
N MET A 147 -4.02 9.61 25.91
CA MET A 147 -4.87 8.75 25.08
C MET A 147 -6.37 9.13 25.10
N GLU A 148 -6.86 9.88 26.09
CA GLU A 148 -8.28 10.23 26.15
C GLU A 148 -8.59 11.38 25.19
N GLU A 149 -7.69 12.36 25.07
CA GLU A 149 -7.83 13.47 24.11
C GLU A 149 -7.84 12.98 22.65
N TYR A 150 -7.20 11.85 22.34
CA TYR A 150 -7.12 11.31 20.99
C TYR A 150 -8.18 10.26 20.64
N LYS A 151 -9.08 9.95 21.56
CA LYS A 151 -10.11 8.94 21.34
C LYS A 151 -11.02 9.29 20.16
N ASN A 152 -11.25 8.35 19.24
CA ASN A 152 -12.02 8.54 18.02
C ASN A 152 -11.50 9.73 17.16
N PHE A 153 -10.19 9.99 17.17
CA PHE A 153 -9.56 11.14 16.49
C PHE A 153 -9.93 11.24 15.00
N CYS A 154 -10.10 10.11 14.32
CA CYS A 154 -10.44 10.08 12.90
C CYS A 154 -11.92 10.37 12.60
N ASP A 155 -12.81 10.18 13.58
CA ASP A 155 -14.24 10.45 13.45
C ASP A 155 -14.55 11.94 13.74
N ARG A 156 -13.63 12.67 14.39
CA ARG A 156 -13.76 14.11 14.68
C ARG A 156 -13.40 15.00 13.49
N PRO A 157 -14.07 16.16 13.31
CA PRO A 157 -13.64 17.22 12.40
C PRO A 157 -12.20 17.68 12.69
N LYS A 158 -11.47 18.12 11.64
CA LYS A 158 -10.05 18.49 11.75
C LYS A 158 -9.80 19.68 12.68
N ASP A 159 -10.77 20.57 12.82
CA ASP A 159 -10.77 21.75 13.68
C ASP A 159 -11.14 21.44 15.15
N GLN A 160 -11.64 20.22 15.42
CA GLN A 160 -12.11 19.78 16.74
C GLN A 160 -11.24 18.66 17.34
N ARG A 161 -10.05 18.47 16.78
CA ARG A 161 -9.07 17.49 17.24
C ARG A 161 -7.68 18.16 17.34
N PRO A 162 -6.74 17.57 18.10
CA PRO A 162 -5.38 18.10 18.23
C PRO A 162 -4.75 18.41 16.87
N GLN A 163 -4.13 19.58 16.77
CA GLN A 163 -3.48 20.06 15.56
C GLN A 163 -2.13 19.35 15.34
N PRO A 164 -1.57 19.38 14.11
CA PRO A 164 -0.32 18.67 13.81
C PRO A 164 0.84 18.96 14.78
N GLU A 165 0.98 20.19 15.26
CA GLU A 165 2.01 20.58 16.22
C GLU A 165 1.81 19.90 17.59
N GLU A 166 0.56 19.80 18.05
CA GLU A 166 0.19 19.10 19.28
C GLU A 166 0.39 17.58 19.13
N VAL A 167 -0.06 17.01 18.00
CA VAL A 167 0.19 15.60 17.63
C VAL A 167 1.67 15.26 17.75
N ILE A 168 2.55 16.09 17.20
CA ILE A 168 3.99 15.87 17.23
C ILE A 168 4.54 15.99 18.66
N GLY A 169 4.04 16.96 19.45
CA GLY A 169 4.41 17.12 20.87
C GLY A 169 3.96 15.98 21.78
N ASP A 170 2.88 15.29 21.42
CA ASP A 170 2.28 14.19 22.16
C ASP A 170 2.78 12.80 21.78
N ILE A 171 3.66 12.71 20.77
CA ILE A 171 4.40 11.47 20.51
C ILE A 171 5.23 11.13 21.75
N ALA A 172 4.91 10.00 22.38
CA ALA A 172 5.54 9.56 23.61
C ALA A 172 6.56 8.45 23.32
N GLU A 173 6.57 7.41 24.16
CA GLU A 173 7.49 6.29 24.07
C GLU A 173 7.44 5.61 22.68
N HIS A 174 8.61 5.33 22.12
CA HIS A 174 8.76 4.45 20.96
C HIS A 174 8.50 3.00 21.37
N LEU A 175 7.62 2.31 20.65
CA LEU A 175 7.21 0.95 21.00
C LEU A 175 7.83 -0.10 20.08
N THR A 176 7.69 0.05 18.77
CA THR A 176 8.22 -0.90 17.80
C THR A 176 8.63 -0.23 16.50
N THR A 177 9.54 -0.87 15.76
CA THR A 177 9.84 -0.51 14.37
C THR A 177 9.82 -1.75 13.49
N VAL A 178 8.97 -1.71 12.46
CA VAL A 178 8.85 -2.74 11.44
C VAL A 178 9.55 -2.26 10.17
N HIS A 179 10.45 -3.10 9.64
CA HIS A 179 11.17 -2.83 8.40
C HIS A 179 10.50 -3.57 7.24
N LEU A 180 9.77 -2.84 6.41
CA LEU A 180 9.01 -3.41 5.31
C LEU A 180 9.79 -3.42 4.00
N LYS A 181 9.61 -4.51 3.26
CA LYS A 181 10.09 -4.70 1.89
C LYS A 181 8.91 -4.92 0.97
N ARG A 182 9.05 -4.45 -0.26
CA ARG A 182 8.15 -4.82 -1.33
C ARG A 182 8.23 -6.33 -1.57
N CYS A 183 7.07 -6.98 -1.60
CA CYS A 183 7.00 -8.39 -1.92
C CYS A 183 7.43 -8.66 -3.37
N SER A 184 8.07 -9.80 -3.61
CA SER A 184 8.44 -10.24 -4.95
C SER A 184 7.20 -10.47 -5.83
N ARG A 185 7.36 -10.34 -7.15
CA ARG A 185 6.27 -10.59 -8.10
C ARG A 185 5.74 -12.02 -7.91
N GLY A 186 4.42 -12.16 -7.90
CA GLY A 186 3.73 -13.45 -7.70
C GLY A 186 3.28 -13.71 -6.27
N LYS A 187 3.85 -13.01 -5.26
CA LYS A 187 3.30 -13.05 -3.89
C LYS A 187 1.94 -12.35 -3.80
N ARG A 188 1.13 -12.77 -2.83
CA ARG A 188 -0.18 -12.14 -2.53
C ARG A 188 -0.04 -10.74 -1.91
N CYS A 189 0.98 -10.55 -1.07
CA CYS A 189 1.29 -9.27 -0.45
C CYS A 189 1.91 -8.27 -1.43
N LEU A 190 1.78 -6.99 -1.11
CA LEU A 190 2.47 -5.87 -1.74
C LEU A 190 3.71 -5.49 -0.94
N TYR A 191 3.60 -5.47 0.39
CA TYR A 191 4.70 -5.26 1.33
C TYR A 191 4.58 -6.25 2.49
N GLU A 192 5.71 -6.67 3.02
CA GLU A 192 5.80 -7.49 4.22
C GLU A 192 7.03 -7.08 5.03
N GLY A 193 6.96 -7.21 6.35
CA GLY A 193 8.06 -6.89 7.24
C GLY A 193 7.77 -7.31 8.67
N SER A 194 8.83 -7.32 9.47
CA SER A 194 8.76 -7.59 10.90
C SER A 194 9.65 -6.64 11.68
N THR A 195 9.51 -6.65 13.00
CA THR A 195 10.54 -6.18 13.92
C THR A 195 11.83 -6.99 13.76
N PRO A 196 12.99 -6.48 14.19
CA PRO A 196 14.21 -7.27 14.33
C PRO A 196 13.98 -8.52 15.22
N PRO A 197 14.86 -9.53 15.15
CA PRO A 197 14.72 -10.77 15.92
C PRO A 197 14.61 -10.55 17.43
N ASP A 198 15.36 -9.60 17.98
CA ASP A 198 15.36 -9.27 19.41
C ASP A 198 14.10 -8.51 19.87
N GLY A 199 13.24 -8.11 18.92
CA GLY A 199 12.02 -7.36 19.20
C GLY A 199 12.30 -5.97 19.80
N PHE A 200 11.36 -5.50 20.60
CA PHE A 200 11.47 -4.26 21.37
C PHE A 200 10.98 -4.47 22.81
N PRO A 201 11.54 -3.75 23.80
CA PRO A 201 11.11 -3.87 25.19
C PRO A 201 9.60 -3.68 25.36
N ASN A 202 8.98 -4.53 26.16
CA ASN A 202 7.56 -4.44 26.49
C ASN A 202 7.32 -5.01 27.87
N SER A 203 6.62 -4.30 28.74
CA SER A 203 6.35 -4.73 30.12
C SER A 203 4.88 -5.12 30.38
N TRP A 204 4.09 -5.34 29.31
CA TRP A 204 2.66 -5.60 29.45
C TRP A 204 2.39 -7.07 29.75
N ASN A 205 1.50 -7.34 30.72
CA ASN A 205 1.05 -8.69 31.07
C ASN A 205 2.20 -9.71 31.30
N GLY A 206 3.31 -9.26 31.90
CA GLY A 206 4.46 -10.12 32.18
C GLY A 206 5.41 -10.34 31.00
N ALA A 207 5.22 -9.61 29.89
CA ALA A 207 6.21 -9.59 28.81
C ALA A 207 7.47 -8.83 29.25
N THR A 208 8.58 -9.10 28.56
CA THR A 208 9.80 -8.32 28.59
C THR A 208 10.18 -7.78 27.21
N TYR A 209 9.75 -8.44 26.14
CA TYR A 209 9.84 -7.92 24.78
C TYR A 209 8.59 -8.23 23.96
N CYS A 210 8.44 -7.52 22.85
CA CYS A 210 7.39 -7.73 21.88
C CYS A 210 7.92 -7.75 20.45
N THR A 211 7.21 -8.48 19.59
CA THR A 211 7.45 -8.52 18.16
C THR A 211 6.19 -8.08 17.41
N SER A 212 6.41 -7.53 16.23
CA SER A 212 5.32 -7.11 15.33
C SER A 212 5.65 -7.52 13.91
N GLU A 213 4.66 -8.09 13.23
CA GLU A 213 4.70 -8.38 11.80
C GLU A 213 3.58 -7.63 11.08
N LEU A 214 3.89 -7.08 9.93
CA LEU A 214 2.96 -6.31 9.11
C LEU A 214 3.07 -6.77 7.65
N ALA A 215 1.93 -7.09 7.05
CA ALA A 215 1.82 -7.27 5.61
C ALA A 215 0.70 -6.41 5.04
N ILE A 216 1.03 -5.66 3.99
CA ILE A 216 0.08 -4.91 3.18
C ILE A 216 -0.30 -5.80 2.00
N MET A 217 -1.56 -6.18 1.93
CA MET A 217 -2.10 -7.04 0.89
C MET A 217 -2.65 -6.19 -0.26
N LYS A 218 -3.04 -6.86 -1.36
CA LYS A 218 -3.84 -6.22 -2.40
C LYS A 218 -5.19 -5.78 -1.82
N ASN A 219 -5.88 -4.86 -2.52
CA ASN A 219 -7.21 -4.37 -2.14
C ASN A 219 -7.27 -3.69 -0.76
N ASN A 220 -6.15 -3.09 -0.31
CA ASN A 220 -6.04 -2.40 0.98
C ASN A 220 -6.34 -3.28 2.20
N GLU A 221 -6.17 -4.60 2.09
CA GLU A 221 -6.19 -5.50 3.23
C GLU A 221 -4.86 -5.42 3.98
N VAL A 222 -4.91 -5.46 5.31
CA VAL A 222 -3.76 -5.30 6.21
C VAL A 222 -3.72 -6.47 7.17
N HIS A 223 -2.59 -7.17 7.21
CA HIS A 223 -2.35 -8.25 8.17
C HIS A 223 -1.38 -7.77 9.24
N THR A 224 -1.76 -7.88 10.51
CA THR A 224 -0.93 -7.44 11.64
C THR A 224 -0.81 -8.55 12.67
N TRP A 225 0.41 -8.79 13.16
CA TRP A 225 0.65 -9.77 14.21
C TRP A 225 1.55 -9.21 15.30
N ASP A 226 0.93 -8.70 16.36
CA ASP A 226 1.64 -8.21 17.55
C ASP A 226 1.62 -9.27 18.64
N ARG A 227 2.79 -9.58 19.20
CA ARG A 227 2.98 -10.61 20.22
C ARG A 227 3.95 -10.13 21.28
N GLY A 228 3.71 -10.52 22.54
CA GLY A 228 4.63 -10.27 23.64
C GLY A 228 5.12 -11.55 24.27
N TYR A 229 6.35 -11.52 24.74
CA TYR A 229 7.08 -12.65 25.26
C TYR A 229 7.75 -12.30 26.59
N ASP A 230 7.83 -13.26 27.51
CA ASP A 230 8.61 -13.15 28.74
C ASP A 230 10.11 -13.42 28.49
N ASP A 231 10.93 -13.32 29.55
CA ASP A 231 12.38 -13.53 29.49
C ASP A 231 12.78 -14.97 29.10
N ASP A 232 11.88 -15.93 29.30
CA ASP A 232 12.08 -17.33 28.92
C ASP A 232 11.67 -17.59 27.45
N GLY A 233 11.13 -16.58 26.76
CA GLY A 233 10.68 -16.66 25.38
C GLY A 233 9.28 -17.26 25.20
N ASN A 234 8.49 -17.39 26.28
CA ASN A 234 7.11 -17.83 26.18
C ASN A 234 6.21 -16.68 25.75
N GLN A 235 5.30 -16.94 24.82
CA GLN A 235 4.32 -15.94 24.42
C GLN A 235 3.27 -15.73 25.52
N VAL A 236 3.22 -14.51 26.07
CA VAL A 236 2.32 -14.13 27.18
C VAL A 236 1.10 -13.35 26.72
N TRP A 237 1.17 -12.65 25.59
CA TRP A 237 0.02 -11.97 24.98
C TRP A 237 0.06 -11.95 23.45
N GLY A 238 -1.07 -11.60 22.85
CA GLY A 238 -1.24 -11.58 21.40
C GLY A 238 -1.73 -12.92 20.84
N GLN A 239 -2.00 -12.94 19.53
CA GLN A 239 -2.59 -14.10 18.88
C GLN A 239 -1.56 -15.23 18.71
N LYS A 240 -1.96 -16.49 18.96
CA LYS A 240 -1.06 -17.66 18.81
C LYS A 240 -1.10 -18.28 17.42
N VAL A 241 -2.27 -18.28 16.77
CA VAL A 241 -2.51 -19.02 15.51
C VAL A 241 -1.96 -18.28 14.28
N GLY A 242 -2.00 -16.95 14.28
CA GLY A 242 -1.60 -16.15 13.12
C GLY A 242 -2.02 -14.68 13.22
N PRO A 243 -1.72 -13.86 12.20
CA PRO A 243 -2.05 -12.44 12.17
C PRO A 243 -3.57 -12.21 12.22
N TYR A 244 -3.96 -11.01 12.68
CA TYR A 244 -5.29 -10.48 12.38
C TYR A 244 -5.35 -10.00 10.93
N GLU A 245 -6.42 -10.34 10.23
CA GLU A 245 -6.68 -9.98 8.83
C GLU A 245 -7.72 -8.86 8.75
N PHE A 246 -7.30 -7.62 8.49
CA PHE A 246 -8.19 -6.47 8.40
C PHE A 246 -8.51 -6.13 6.95
N LYS A 247 -9.78 -6.24 6.57
CA LYS A 247 -10.26 -5.84 5.24
C LYS A 247 -11.00 -4.52 5.33
N PRO A 248 -10.91 -3.64 4.30
CA PRO A 248 -11.73 -2.45 4.24
C PRO A 248 -13.20 -2.79 4.47
N ALA A 249 -13.92 -1.91 5.18
CA ALA A 249 -15.37 -2.00 5.19
C ALA A 249 -15.85 -2.01 3.73
N PRO A 250 -16.85 -2.84 3.37
CA PRO A 250 -17.46 -2.74 2.06
C PRO A 250 -17.90 -1.29 1.91
N THR A 251 -17.39 -0.59 0.90
CA THR A 251 -17.95 0.70 0.51
C THR A 251 -19.42 0.43 0.28
N SER A 252 -20.28 0.91 1.17
CA SER A 252 -21.70 0.98 0.86
C SER A 252 -21.75 1.72 -0.47
N SER A 253 -22.08 1.02 -1.54
CA SER A 253 -22.51 1.66 -2.77
C SER A 253 -23.75 2.46 -2.38
N PHE A 254 -23.52 3.74 -2.04
CA PHE A 254 -24.56 4.74 -1.79
C PHE A 254 -25.46 4.97 -3.03
N ASN A 255 -25.29 4.17 -4.09
CA ASN A 255 -26.06 4.18 -5.33
C ASN A 255 -27.02 2.99 -5.50
N ASP A 256 -27.06 1.98 -4.62
CA ASP A 256 -27.99 0.85 -4.79
C ASP A 256 -29.34 1.01 -4.06
N MET A 257 -29.56 2.13 -3.35
CA MET A 257 -30.83 2.40 -2.65
C MET A 257 -31.78 3.35 -3.40
N PHE A 258 -31.44 3.72 -4.64
CA PHE A 258 -32.34 4.45 -5.56
C PHE A 258 -32.30 3.85 -6.98
N SER A 259 -32.59 2.55 -7.09
CA SER A 259 -33.13 1.99 -8.34
C SER A 259 -34.65 1.89 -8.21
N PRO A 260 -35.46 2.69 -8.96
CA PRO A 260 -36.92 2.67 -8.85
C PRO A 260 -37.56 1.46 -9.57
N LEU A 261 -36.80 0.41 -9.84
CA LEU A 261 -37.25 -0.74 -10.62
C LEU A 261 -37.01 -2.02 -9.82
N ASN A 262 -37.88 -2.25 -8.83
CA ASN A 262 -38.35 -3.57 -8.41
C ASN A 262 -39.25 -3.41 -7.17
N PHE A 263 -40.45 -2.88 -7.36
CA PHE A 263 -41.54 -3.15 -6.43
C PHE A 263 -42.27 -4.41 -6.90
N PRO A 264 -42.35 -5.48 -6.09
CA PRO A 264 -43.27 -6.57 -6.38
C PRO A 264 -44.71 -6.03 -6.30
N PRO A 265 -45.63 -6.49 -7.18
CA PRO A 265 -47.01 -6.03 -7.14
C PRO A 265 -47.66 -6.40 -5.79
N PRO A 266 -48.52 -5.53 -5.23
CA PRO A 266 -49.22 -5.84 -3.99
C PRO A 266 -50.17 -7.04 -4.20
N PRO A 267 -50.33 -7.91 -3.19
CA PRO A 267 -51.23 -9.05 -3.30
C PRO A 267 -52.69 -8.57 -3.45
N SER A 268 -53.41 -9.17 -4.40
CA SER A 268 -54.83 -8.92 -4.65
C SER A 268 -55.66 -9.23 -3.40
N MET A 269 -56.35 -8.22 -2.87
CA MET A 269 -57.38 -8.42 -1.85
C MET A 269 -58.60 -9.10 -2.47
N GLU A 270 -58.69 -10.42 -2.33
CA GLU A 270 -59.97 -11.11 -2.44
C GLU A 270 -59.89 -12.45 -1.71
N ARG A 271 -60.31 -12.45 -0.43
CA ARG A 271 -61.10 -13.52 0.19
C ARG A 271 -61.51 -13.13 1.61
N ARG A 272 -62.77 -12.70 1.69
CA ARG A 272 -63.81 -13.07 2.68
C ARG A 272 -63.33 -13.32 4.12
N ILE A 273 -63.67 -12.37 4.98
CA ILE A 273 -63.72 -12.54 6.44
C ILE A 273 -64.85 -13.53 6.77
N GLU A 274 -64.51 -14.61 7.47
CA GLU A 274 -65.47 -15.43 8.21
C GLU A 274 -64.73 -16.09 9.38
N GLY A 275 -65.19 -15.88 10.61
CA GLY A 275 -64.69 -16.63 11.78
C GLY A 275 -64.25 -15.77 12.96
N SER A 276 -65.24 -15.32 13.74
CA SER A 276 -65.14 -14.90 15.13
C SER A 276 -64.33 -15.85 16.01
N PHE A 277 -63.47 -15.33 16.89
CA PHE A 277 -63.15 -15.99 18.16
C PHE A 277 -63.06 -14.99 19.32
N VAL A 278 -63.59 -15.47 20.43
CA VAL A 278 -64.05 -14.80 21.64
C VAL A 278 -62.87 -14.45 22.56
N LEU A 279 -62.91 -13.26 23.16
CA LEU A 279 -62.11 -12.88 24.32
C LEU A 279 -62.66 -13.60 25.55
N GLN A 280 -61.79 -14.29 26.30
CA GLN A 280 -62.06 -14.65 27.69
C GLN A 280 -60.82 -14.34 28.54
N GLU A 281 -61.12 -13.82 29.73
CA GLU A 281 -60.27 -13.14 30.72
C GLU A 281 -58.93 -13.79 31.07
#